data_AF-A0A452YYF4-F1
#
_entry.id   AF-A0A452YYF4-F1
#
_cell.length_a   1.000
_cell.length_b   1.000
_cell.length_c   1.000
_cell.angle_alpha   90.00
_cell.angle_beta   90.00
_cell.angle_gamma   90.00
#
_symmetry.space_group_name_H-M   'P 1'
#
loop_
_entity.id
_entity.type
_entity.pdbx_description
1 polymer ?
#
loop_
_entity_poly.entity_id
_entity_poly.type
_entity_poly.pdbx_seq_one_letter_code
_entity_poly.pdbx_strand_id
1 'polypeptide(L)'
;MNQWIQIHVTLYHLDFPQILEDEYHGWLSPRVVDDFTAFADACFREFGDRVRHWTTMDEPNVIAIAAYDSGAFPPCRCSAPFGMNCTAGDSTVEPYTVAHHSILAHAAAVRLYRDKYQATQGGVVGMNIYSFWNYPFSPTPADVAATQRSLDFMVGWILDPLVKGDYPEIMTKKAGSRIPSFTKEQSELIRGAIDFVGINHYTSVYVSDGKSGADASLRDYNADIVKE
;
A
#
# COMPACT_ATOMS: atom_id res chain seq x y z
N MET A 1 13.22 31.45 7.51
CA MET A 1 14.03 30.22 7.39
C MET A 1 14.79 30.27 6.08
N ASN A 2 16.08 29.91 6.10
CA ASN A 2 16.97 29.93 4.95
C ASN A 2 16.46 28.96 3.86
N GLN A 3 16.11 29.50 2.69
CA GLN A 3 15.29 28.87 1.64
C GLN A 3 16.03 27.86 0.72
N TRP A 4 17.12 27.25 1.17
CA TRP A 4 17.97 26.45 0.25
C TRP A 4 17.68 24.95 0.26
N ILE A 5 16.90 24.45 1.22
CA ILE A 5 16.52 23.03 1.31
C ILE A 5 15.01 22.94 1.43
N GLN A 6 14.40 22.19 0.51
CA GLN A 6 12.97 21.89 0.54
C GLN A 6 12.71 20.70 1.46
N ILE A 7 11.80 20.87 2.42
CA ILE A 7 11.49 19.85 3.41
C ILE A 7 10.38 18.94 2.87
N HIS A 8 10.69 17.65 2.78
CA HIS A 8 9.75 16.58 2.47
C HIS A 8 9.65 15.69 3.72
N VAL A 9 8.42 15.48 4.19
CA VAL A 9 8.16 14.68 5.40
C VAL A 9 7.33 13.48 5.05
N THR A 10 7.78 12.31 5.49
CA THR A 10 6.98 11.09 5.52
C THR A 10 6.31 10.98 6.89
N LEU A 11 4.99 10.81 6.93
CA LEU A 11 4.23 10.69 8.18
C LEU A 11 4.38 9.30 8.80
N TYR A 12 4.36 8.25 7.99
CA TYR A 12 4.48 6.87 8.47
C TYR A 12 5.51 6.07 7.68
N HIS A 13 6.43 5.44 8.41
CA HIS A 13 7.52 4.62 7.86
C HIS A 13 7.89 3.49 8.84
N LEU A 14 7.04 2.47 8.93
CA LEU A 14 7.22 1.27 9.78
C LEU A 14 7.35 1.57 11.29
N ASP A 15 6.83 2.70 11.74
CA ASP A 15 6.94 3.23 13.10
C ASP A 15 5.58 3.22 13.83
N PHE A 16 4.76 2.19 13.60
CA PHE A 16 3.40 2.13 14.13
C PHE A 16 3.40 2.06 15.67
N PRO A 17 2.54 2.83 16.37
CA PRO A 17 2.49 2.77 17.82
C PRO A 17 2.06 1.39 18.32
N GLN A 18 2.94 0.72 19.10
CA GLN A 18 2.68 -0.63 19.63
C GLN A 18 1.35 -0.73 20.40
N ILE A 19 0.96 0.32 21.12
CA ILE A 19 -0.31 0.31 21.88
C ILE A 19 -1.54 0.12 20.99
N LEU A 20 -1.53 0.64 19.76
CA LEU A 20 -2.63 0.51 18.81
C LEU A 20 -2.61 -0.86 18.12
N GLU A 21 -1.41 -1.45 17.95
CA GLU A 21 -1.25 -2.84 17.52
C GLU A 21 -1.83 -3.80 18.59
N ASP A 22 -1.53 -3.55 19.86
CA ASP A 22 -2.05 -4.36 20.97
C ASP A 22 -3.57 -4.20 21.15
N GLU A 23 -4.10 -2.99 20.93
CA GLU A 23 -5.52 -2.69 21.15
C GLU A 23 -6.43 -3.25 20.05
N TYR A 24 -6.04 -3.13 18.78
CA TYR A 24 -6.90 -3.49 17.66
C TYR A 24 -6.19 -4.09 16.45
N HIS A 25 -4.93 -4.55 16.59
CA HIS A 25 -4.12 -5.10 15.49
C HIS A 25 -3.82 -4.11 14.37
N GLY A 26 -3.66 -2.84 14.74
CA GLY A 26 -3.11 -1.81 13.87
C GLY A 26 -3.81 -1.74 12.51
N TRP A 27 -3.05 -1.94 11.44
CA TRP A 27 -3.52 -1.82 10.06
C TRP A 27 -4.55 -2.87 9.64
N LEU A 28 -4.78 -3.91 10.44
CA LEU A 28 -5.85 -4.89 10.19
C LEU A 28 -7.23 -4.38 10.58
N SER A 29 -7.32 -3.28 11.33
CA SER A 29 -8.59 -2.71 11.78
C SER A 29 -8.93 -1.42 11.03
N PRO A 30 -10.19 -1.20 10.65
CA PRO A 30 -10.62 0.06 10.02
C PRO A 30 -10.44 1.27 10.96
N ARG A 31 -10.32 1.04 12.28
CA ARG A 31 -10.05 2.10 13.28
C ARG A 31 -8.77 2.89 12.97
N VAL A 32 -7.79 2.25 12.31
CA VAL A 32 -6.52 2.90 11.93
C VAL A 32 -6.72 4.12 11.04
N VAL A 33 -7.81 4.17 10.26
CA VAL A 33 -8.11 5.30 9.37
C VAL A 33 -8.32 6.56 10.18
N ASP A 34 -9.09 6.48 11.27
CA ASP A 34 -9.38 7.63 12.13
C ASP A 34 -8.15 8.03 12.95
N ASP A 35 -7.45 7.05 13.55
CA ASP A 35 -6.26 7.31 14.36
C ASP A 35 -5.10 7.89 13.53
N PHE A 36 -4.87 7.37 12.32
CA PHE A 36 -3.88 7.93 11.39
C PHE A 36 -4.29 9.33 10.91
N THR A 37 -5.57 9.57 10.65
CA THR A 37 -6.07 10.90 10.26
C THR A 37 -5.88 11.92 11.39
N ALA A 38 -6.11 11.54 12.64
CA ALA A 38 -5.86 12.39 13.81
C ALA A 38 -4.36 12.69 13.99
N PHE A 39 -3.49 11.70 13.78
CA PHE A 39 -2.05 11.89 13.77
C PHE A 39 -1.61 12.85 12.65
N ALA A 40 -2.10 12.66 11.42
CA ALA A 40 -1.85 13.56 10.31
C ALA A 40 -2.33 15.00 10.60
N ASP A 41 -3.51 15.17 11.21
CA ASP A 41 -4.03 16.48 11.64
C ASP A 41 -3.05 17.21 12.57
N ALA A 42 -2.49 16.50 13.55
CA ALA A 42 -1.49 17.05 14.44
C ALA A 42 -0.24 17.48 13.67
N CYS A 43 0.30 16.61 12.80
CA CYS A 43 1.49 16.94 12.00
C CYS A 43 1.27 18.16 11.09
N PHE A 44 0.14 18.21 10.38
CA PHE A 44 -0.20 19.33 9.50
C PHE A 44 -0.35 20.63 10.28
N ARG A 45 -0.99 20.59 11.46
CA ARG A 45 -1.14 21.77 12.32
C ARG A 45 0.20 22.30 12.83
N GLU A 46 1.05 21.41 13.34
CA GLU A 46 2.29 21.82 14.03
C GLU A 46 3.45 22.17 13.09
N PHE A 47 3.50 21.56 11.89
CA PHE A 47 4.65 21.70 10.99
C PHE A 47 4.30 22.23 9.60
N GLY A 48 3.03 22.31 9.25
CA GLY A 48 2.58 22.73 7.92
C GLY A 48 2.80 24.22 7.61
N ASP A 49 3.26 25.02 8.57
CA ASP A 49 3.78 26.36 8.33
C ASP A 49 5.08 26.33 7.50
N ARG A 50 5.85 25.24 7.59
CA ARG A 50 7.17 25.04 6.97
C ARG A 50 7.21 23.92 5.95
N VAL A 51 6.47 22.84 6.20
CA VAL A 51 6.46 21.65 5.33
C VAL A 51 5.47 21.87 4.20
N ARG A 52 5.93 21.65 2.97
CA ARG A 52 5.11 21.77 1.75
C ARG A 52 4.93 20.46 1.01
N HIS A 53 5.66 19.41 1.38
CA HIS A 53 5.59 18.10 0.73
C HIS A 53 5.40 17.03 1.78
N TRP A 54 4.22 16.41 1.75
CA TRP A 54 3.82 15.39 2.70
C TRP A 54 3.65 14.05 2.00
N THR A 55 4.49 13.08 2.34
CA THR A 55 4.25 11.68 2.05
C THR A 55 3.47 11.10 3.23
N THR A 56 2.27 10.60 2.99
CA THR A 56 1.47 9.95 4.04
C THR A 56 2.09 8.64 4.51
N MET A 57 2.41 7.75 3.58
CA MET A 57 2.94 6.43 3.86
C MET A 57 4.06 6.10 2.87
N ASP A 58 5.13 5.51 3.39
CA ASP A 58 6.18 4.91 2.60
C ASP A 58 5.86 3.42 2.36
N GLU A 59 5.77 3.04 1.09
CA GLU A 59 5.71 1.66 0.62
C GLU A 59 4.61 0.78 1.27
N PRO A 60 3.32 1.16 1.19
CA PRO A 60 2.22 0.34 1.72
C PRO A 60 2.19 -1.08 1.14
N ASN A 61 2.61 -1.25 -0.11
CA ASN A 61 2.75 -2.55 -0.76
C ASN A 61 3.82 -3.41 -0.07
N VAL A 62 4.95 -2.83 0.32
CA VAL A 62 6.00 -3.55 1.06
C VAL A 62 5.55 -3.85 2.48
N ILE A 63 4.90 -2.90 3.17
CA ILE A 63 4.36 -3.13 4.51
C ILE A 63 3.40 -4.33 4.50
N ALA A 64 2.44 -4.37 3.58
CA ALA A 64 1.48 -5.45 3.48
C ALA A 64 2.14 -6.83 3.29
N ILE A 65 3.16 -6.93 2.44
CA ILE A 65 3.85 -8.20 2.14
C ILE A 65 4.85 -8.57 3.24
N ALA A 66 5.71 -7.63 3.64
CA ALA A 66 6.78 -7.89 4.58
C ALA A 66 6.23 -8.12 6.00
N ALA A 67 5.19 -7.41 6.42
CA ALA A 67 4.69 -7.48 7.79
C ALA A 67 3.52 -8.45 8.00
N TYR A 68 2.75 -8.77 6.95
CA TYR A 68 1.51 -9.55 7.05
C TYR A 68 1.40 -10.74 6.08
N ASP A 69 2.40 -10.96 5.22
CA ASP A 69 2.51 -12.18 4.40
C ASP A 69 3.72 -13.01 4.82
N SER A 70 4.92 -12.45 4.68
CA SER A 70 6.17 -13.14 5.00
C SER A 70 6.54 -13.10 6.48
N GLY A 71 5.99 -12.14 7.24
CA GLY A 71 6.31 -11.90 8.65
C GLY A 71 7.74 -11.39 8.90
N ALA A 72 8.41 -10.85 7.89
CA ALA A 72 9.78 -10.32 7.99
C ALA A 72 9.88 -8.99 8.77
N PHE A 73 8.83 -8.16 8.74
CA PHE A 73 8.75 -6.88 9.45
C PHE A 73 7.70 -6.92 10.56
N PRO A 74 7.82 -6.11 11.63
CA PRO A 74 6.78 -5.96 12.64
C PRO A 74 5.41 -5.62 12.02
N PRO A 75 4.30 -6.21 12.50
CA PRO A 75 4.17 -7.05 13.70
C PRO A 75 4.52 -8.55 13.49
N CYS A 76 5.19 -8.89 12.38
CA CYS A 76 5.69 -10.22 12.05
C CYS A 76 4.56 -11.26 11.91
N ARG A 77 3.45 -10.88 11.28
CA ARG A 77 2.30 -11.76 11.06
C ARG A 77 2.44 -12.52 9.74
N CYS A 78 2.11 -13.80 9.79
CA CYS A 78 2.08 -14.69 8.63
C CYS A 78 1.35 -15.99 8.99
N SER A 79 1.13 -16.88 8.01
CA SER A 79 0.52 -18.20 8.24
C SER A 79 1.18 -19.29 7.42
N ALA A 80 1.40 -20.47 8.00
CA ALA A 80 1.93 -21.62 7.27
C ALA A 80 1.03 -22.01 6.07
N PRO A 81 1.61 -22.45 4.94
CA PRO A 81 3.03 -22.70 4.69
C PRO A 81 3.83 -21.44 4.29
N PHE A 82 3.20 -20.27 4.30
CA PHE A 82 3.82 -18.99 3.95
C PHE A 82 4.60 -18.42 5.14
N GLY A 83 5.61 -17.58 4.86
CA GLY A 83 6.48 -16.98 5.88
C GLY A 83 7.41 -17.96 6.61
N MET A 84 8.11 -17.46 7.64
CA MET A 84 9.03 -18.26 8.47
C MET A 84 8.66 -18.15 9.95
N ASN A 85 8.49 -19.29 10.63
CA ASN A 85 8.17 -19.37 12.07
C ASN A 85 6.91 -18.56 12.47
N CYS A 86 5.89 -18.57 11.61
CA CYS A 86 4.65 -17.84 11.83
C CYS A 86 3.93 -18.31 13.10
N THR A 87 3.69 -17.38 14.02
CA THR A 87 2.98 -17.64 15.28
C THR A 87 1.54 -17.13 15.28
N ALA A 88 1.21 -16.21 14.38
CA ALA A 88 -0.12 -15.64 14.19
C ALA A 88 -0.19 -14.94 12.83
N GLY A 89 -1.40 -14.85 12.26
CA GLY A 89 -1.62 -14.20 10.97
C GLY A 89 -2.45 -15.04 10.02
N ASP A 90 -2.78 -14.44 8.88
CA ASP A 90 -3.37 -15.10 7.72
C ASP A 90 -2.82 -14.44 6.45
N SER A 91 -1.74 -15.02 5.91
CA SER A 91 -1.06 -14.55 4.70
C SER A 91 -1.95 -14.53 3.46
N THR A 92 -3.12 -15.18 3.50
CA THR A 92 -4.05 -15.22 2.38
C THR A 92 -4.97 -14.00 2.31
N VAL A 93 -5.15 -13.26 3.43
CA VAL A 93 -6.11 -12.16 3.57
C VAL A 93 -5.50 -10.89 4.16
N GLU A 94 -4.63 -11.01 5.16
CA GLU A 94 -4.10 -9.87 5.91
C GLU A 94 -3.36 -8.84 5.04
N PRO A 95 -2.52 -9.22 4.05
CA PRO A 95 -1.87 -8.25 3.16
C PRO A 95 -2.88 -7.36 2.42
N TYR A 96 -3.97 -7.95 1.94
CA TYR A 96 -5.04 -7.20 1.26
C TYR A 96 -5.78 -6.25 2.19
N THR A 97 -6.04 -6.70 3.42
CA THR A 97 -6.71 -5.88 4.44
C THR A 97 -5.86 -4.67 4.82
N VAL A 98 -4.56 -4.89 5.02
CA VAL A 98 -3.60 -3.82 5.36
C VAL A 98 -3.49 -2.80 4.23
N ALA A 99 -3.27 -3.25 3.00
CA ALA A 99 -3.22 -2.33 1.86
C ALA A 99 -4.53 -1.53 1.69
N HIS A 100 -5.68 -2.17 1.91
CA HIS A 100 -6.99 -1.51 1.85
C HIS A 100 -7.13 -0.39 2.88
N HIS A 101 -6.81 -0.64 4.14
CA HIS A 101 -6.87 0.39 5.18
C HIS A 101 -5.80 1.48 4.98
N SER A 102 -4.60 1.14 4.48
CA SER A 102 -3.58 2.13 4.14
C SER A 102 -4.06 3.10 3.06
N ILE A 103 -4.74 2.62 2.02
CA ILE A 103 -5.31 3.47 0.96
C ILE A 103 -6.42 4.37 1.52
N LEU A 104 -7.30 3.84 2.37
CA LEU A 104 -8.36 4.62 3.02
C LEU A 104 -7.80 5.70 3.96
N ALA A 105 -6.82 5.34 4.79
CA ALA A 105 -6.14 6.26 5.71
C ALA A 105 -5.42 7.38 4.95
N HIS A 106 -4.76 7.05 3.83
CA HIS A 106 -4.19 8.04 2.94
C HIS A 106 -5.25 9.00 2.39
N ALA A 107 -6.33 8.48 1.82
CA ALA A 107 -7.37 9.31 1.21
C ALA A 107 -8.05 10.21 2.25
N ALA A 108 -8.26 9.72 3.47
CA ALA A 108 -8.77 10.51 4.59
C ALA A 108 -7.81 11.65 4.99
N ALA A 109 -6.51 11.37 5.10
CA ALA A 109 -5.50 12.38 5.40
C ALA A 109 -5.38 13.44 4.28
N VAL A 110 -5.46 13.03 3.01
CA VAL A 110 -5.44 13.96 1.86
C VAL A 110 -6.67 14.86 1.87
N ARG A 111 -7.86 14.30 2.10
CA ARG A 111 -9.10 15.09 2.23
C ARG A 111 -8.98 16.09 3.37
N LEU A 112 -8.51 15.65 4.54
CA LEU A 112 -8.28 16.54 5.68
C LEU A 112 -7.33 17.69 5.31
N TYR A 113 -6.21 17.39 4.63
CA TYR A 113 -5.27 18.42 4.20
C TYR A 113 -5.92 19.43 3.26
N ARG A 114 -6.62 18.94 2.23
CA ARG A 114 -7.34 19.76 1.25
C ARG A 114 -8.38 20.67 1.89
N ASP A 115 -9.18 20.12 2.79
CA ASP A 115 -10.30 20.82 3.41
C ASP A 115 -9.83 21.86 4.45
N LYS A 116 -8.79 21.55 5.24
CA LYS A 116 -8.41 22.34 6.41
C LYS A 116 -7.13 23.17 6.24
N TYR A 117 -6.18 22.71 5.42
CA TYR A 117 -4.81 23.23 5.42
C TYR A 117 -4.33 23.74 4.05
N GLN A 118 -4.84 23.22 2.93
CA GLN A 118 -4.36 23.56 1.59
C GLN A 118 -4.42 25.05 1.29
N ALA A 119 -5.51 25.72 1.66
CA ALA A 119 -5.68 27.15 1.39
C ALA A 119 -4.67 28.06 2.12
N THR A 120 -4.19 27.63 3.29
CA THR A 120 -3.29 28.43 4.13
C THR A 120 -1.83 28.00 4.02
N GLN A 121 -1.59 26.70 3.80
CA GLN A 121 -0.26 26.11 3.75
C GLN A 121 0.22 25.87 2.32
N GLY A 122 -0.66 25.64 1.34
CA GLY A 122 -0.28 25.47 -0.06
C GLY A 122 0.74 24.35 -0.32
N GLY A 123 0.76 23.31 0.52
CA GLY A 123 1.57 22.11 0.29
C GLY A 123 0.87 21.12 -0.63
N VAL A 124 1.50 19.97 -0.82
CA VAL A 124 1.00 18.83 -1.60
C VAL A 124 1.12 17.56 -0.79
N VAL A 125 0.18 16.64 -0.99
CA VAL A 125 0.12 15.36 -0.28
C VAL A 125 0.17 14.20 -1.26
N GLY A 126 1.04 13.24 -0.98
CA GLY A 126 1.28 12.08 -1.81
C GLY A 126 1.60 10.83 -1.02
N MET A 127 2.08 9.84 -1.75
CA MET A 127 2.46 8.53 -1.23
C MET A 127 3.68 8.02 -1.98
N ASN A 128 4.54 7.28 -1.28
CA ASN A 128 5.67 6.60 -1.88
C ASN A 128 5.31 5.13 -2.13
N ILE A 129 5.61 4.63 -3.32
CA ILE A 129 5.34 3.25 -3.71
C ILE A 129 6.68 2.61 -4.10
N TYR A 130 6.96 1.46 -3.52
CA TYR A 130 8.09 0.65 -3.93
C TYR A 130 7.83 0.04 -5.31
N SER A 131 8.80 0.13 -6.21
CA SER A 131 8.68 -0.47 -7.54
C SER A 131 10.00 -1.02 -8.06
N PHE A 132 9.96 -2.27 -8.52
CA PHE A 132 10.93 -2.78 -9.48
C PHE A 132 10.47 -2.42 -10.90
N TRP A 133 11.41 -2.18 -11.81
CA TRP A 133 11.06 -2.25 -13.22
C TRP A 133 11.07 -3.71 -13.69
N ASN A 134 10.00 -4.13 -14.36
CA ASN A 134 9.82 -5.51 -14.81
C ASN A 134 10.12 -5.61 -16.32
N TYR A 135 11.08 -6.46 -16.68
CA TYR A 135 11.32 -6.87 -18.07
C TYR A 135 10.74 -8.27 -18.32
N PRO A 136 10.13 -8.55 -19.48
CA PRO A 136 9.75 -9.91 -19.80
C PRO A 136 11.01 -10.77 -20.00
N PHE A 137 11.02 -11.98 -19.43
CA PHE A 137 12.14 -12.92 -19.53
C PHE A 137 12.36 -13.38 -20.99
N SER A 138 11.28 -13.52 -21.75
CA SER A 138 11.29 -13.81 -23.19
C SER A 138 10.20 -12.99 -23.90
N PRO A 139 10.24 -12.82 -25.23
CA PRO A 139 9.21 -12.09 -25.98
C PRO A 139 7.91 -12.90 -26.15
N THR A 140 7.74 -14.02 -25.43
CA THR A 140 6.52 -14.82 -25.53
C THR A 140 5.33 -14.03 -24.95
N PRO A 141 4.12 -14.18 -25.52
CA PRO A 141 2.93 -13.53 -24.97
C PRO A 141 2.67 -13.83 -23.49
N ALA A 142 3.09 -15.01 -23.03
CA ALA A 142 2.98 -15.44 -21.64
C ALA A 142 3.83 -14.57 -20.71
N ASP A 143 5.12 -14.41 -21.01
CA ASP A 143 6.04 -13.60 -20.18
C ASP A 143 5.69 -12.10 -20.25
N VAL A 144 5.23 -11.62 -21.40
CA VAL A 144 4.71 -10.25 -21.54
C VAL A 144 3.49 -10.03 -20.64
N ALA A 145 2.53 -10.96 -20.65
CA ALA A 145 1.37 -10.89 -19.76
C ALA A 145 1.77 -10.99 -18.29
N ALA A 146 2.72 -11.86 -17.93
CA ALA A 146 3.25 -11.98 -16.58
C ALA A 146 3.92 -10.69 -16.10
N THR A 147 4.63 -9.99 -16.98
CA THR A 147 5.24 -8.68 -16.71
C THR A 147 4.20 -7.64 -16.34
N GLN A 148 3.09 -7.55 -17.11
CA GLN A 148 1.99 -6.63 -16.78
C GLN A 148 1.32 -7.01 -15.45
N ARG A 149 1.05 -8.31 -15.22
CA ARG A 149 0.48 -8.76 -13.94
C ARG A 149 1.38 -8.40 -12.74
N SER A 150 2.69 -8.55 -12.88
CA SER A 150 3.64 -8.14 -11.84
C SER A 150 3.54 -6.63 -11.55
N LEU A 151 3.43 -5.79 -12.58
CA LEU A 151 3.22 -4.34 -12.40
C LEU A 151 1.87 -4.03 -11.74
N ASP A 152 0.80 -4.73 -12.12
CA ASP A 152 -0.53 -4.55 -11.55
C ASP A 152 -0.53 -4.89 -10.05
N PHE A 153 0.12 -5.98 -9.65
CA PHE A 153 0.21 -6.36 -8.23
C PHE A 153 1.17 -5.47 -7.43
N MET A 154 2.30 -5.03 -8.01
CA MET A 154 3.29 -4.24 -7.27
C MET A 154 2.94 -2.75 -7.18
N VAL A 155 2.52 -2.14 -8.30
CA VAL A 155 2.26 -0.70 -8.40
C VAL A 155 0.77 -0.42 -8.53
N GLY A 156 0.08 -1.16 -9.42
CA GLY A 156 -1.34 -1.00 -9.67
C GLY A 156 -2.18 -1.19 -8.41
N TRP A 157 -1.80 -2.12 -7.54
CA TRP A 157 -2.50 -2.41 -6.29
C TRP A 157 -2.76 -1.18 -5.41
N ILE A 158 -1.81 -0.26 -5.40
CA ILE A 158 -1.89 0.99 -4.63
C ILE A 158 -2.33 2.15 -5.51
N LEU A 159 -1.76 2.26 -6.72
CA LEU A 159 -1.94 3.44 -7.57
C LEU A 159 -3.28 3.44 -8.34
N ASP A 160 -3.78 2.28 -8.79
CA ASP A 160 -5.07 2.22 -9.49
C ASP A 160 -6.23 2.69 -8.60
N PRO A 161 -6.32 2.33 -7.30
CA PRO A 161 -7.31 2.93 -6.41
C PRO A 161 -7.25 4.45 -6.40
N LEU A 162 -6.05 5.04 -6.33
CA LEU A 162 -5.87 6.50 -6.29
C LEU A 162 -6.22 7.19 -7.61
N VAL A 163 -6.12 6.51 -8.75
CA VAL A 163 -6.40 7.07 -10.08
C VAL A 163 -7.83 6.76 -10.54
N LYS A 164 -8.27 5.52 -10.32
CA LYS A 164 -9.49 4.91 -10.87
C LYS A 164 -10.54 4.60 -9.80
N GLY A 165 -10.24 4.78 -8.52
CA GLY A 165 -11.16 4.50 -7.42
C GLY A 165 -11.39 3.01 -7.14
N ASP A 166 -10.65 2.11 -7.76
CA ASP A 166 -10.78 0.66 -7.58
C ASP A 166 -9.47 -0.08 -7.90
N TYR A 167 -9.36 -1.33 -7.46
CA TYR A 167 -8.19 -2.18 -7.70
C TYR A 167 -8.09 -2.65 -9.16
N PRO A 168 -6.89 -3.08 -9.62
CA PRO A 168 -6.75 -3.74 -10.91
C PRO A 168 -7.65 -4.99 -11.03
N GLU A 169 -8.36 -5.15 -12.14
CA GLU A 169 -9.30 -6.26 -12.37
C GLU A 169 -8.62 -7.64 -12.22
N ILE A 170 -7.36 -7.75 -12.64
CA ILE A 170 -6.61 -9.00 -12.51
C ILE A 170 -6.38 -9.41 -11.05
N MET A 171 -6.23 -8.43 -10.15
CA MET A 171 -6.09 -8.70 -8.73
C MET A 171 -7.42 -9.16 -8.14
N THR A 172 -8.52 -8.47 -8.43
CA THR A 172 -9.85 -8.84 -7.92
C THR A 172 -10.27 -10.22 -8.42
N LYS A 173 -9.95 -10.57 -9.67
CA LYS A 173 -10.20 -11.91 -10.21
C LYS A 173 -9.41 -13.01 -9.49
N LYS A 174 -8.16 -12.76 -9.11
CA LYS A 174 -7.26 -13.76 -8.52
C LYS A 174 -7.42 -13.89 -7.01
N ALA A 175 -7.51 -12.76 -6.32
CA ALA A 175 -7.73 -12.71 -4.87
C ALA A 175 -9.18 -13.05 -4.50
N GLY A 176 -10.15 -12.79 -5.39
CA GLY A 176 -11.56 -13.06 -5.14
C GLY A 176 -12.07 -12.32 -3.90
N SER A 177 -12.73 -13.02 -3.00
CA SER A 177 -13.26 -12.43 -1.76
C SER A 177 -12.19 -12.08 -0.71
N ARG A 178 -10.91 -12.41 -0.94
CA ARG A 178 -9.80 -12.12 -0.02
C ARG A 178 -9.32 -10.67 -0.13
N ILE A 179 -9.52 -10.02 -1.29
CA ILE A 179 -9.31 -8.58 -1.43
C ILE A 179 -10.62 -7.85 -1.10
N PRO A 180 -10.61 -6.89 -0.16
CA PRO A 180 -11.81 -6.11 0.15
C PRO A 180 -12.27 -5.29 -1.06
N SER A 181 -13.57 -5.01 -1.16
CA SER A 181 -14.10 -4.07 -2.14
C SER A 181 -14.28 -2.69 -1.52
N PHE A 182 -14.08 -1.64 -2.30
CA PHE A 182 -14.45 -0.29 -1.88
C PHE A 182 -15.95 -0.09 -2.02
N THR A 183 -16.59 0.55 -1.04
CA THR A 183 -17.93 1.10 -1.24
C THR A 183 -17.88 2.25 -2.25
N LYS A 184 -19.04 2.68 -2.75
CA LYS A 184 -19.12 3.83 -3.65
C LYS A 184 -18.52 5.09 -3.01
N GLU A 185 -18.83 5.33 -1.75
CA GLU A 185 -18.34 6.48 -0.98
C GLU A 185 -16.83 6.42 -0.78
N GLN A 186 -16.28 5.23 -0.52
CA GLN A 186 -14.84 5.03 -0.43
C GLN A 186 -14.16 5.25 -1.78
N SER A 187 -14.70 4.70 -2.87
CA SER A 187 -14.17 4.89 -4.22
C SER A 187 -14.13 6.38 -4.61
N GLU A 188 -15.19 7.12 -4.29
CA GLU A 188 -15.27 8.58 -4.50
C GLU A 188 -14.26 9.35 -3.63
N LEU A 189 -14.03 8.93 -2.39
CA LEU A 189 -13.03 9.52 -1.50
C LEU A 189 -11.60 9.30 -2.00
N ILE A 190 -11.29 8.09 -2.49
CA ILE A 190 -9.93 7.68 -2.89
C ILE A 190 -9.55 8.26 -4.25
N ARG A 191 -10.49 8.30 -5.20
CA ARG A 191 -10.21 8.73 -6.58
C ARG A 191 -9.69 10.18 -6.61
N GLY A 192 -8.47 10.36 -7.09
CA GLY A 192 -7.80 11.65 -7.18
C GLY A 192 -7.27 12.17 -5.84
N ALA A 193 -7.25 11.34 -4.79
CA ALA A 193 -6.68 11.68 -3.49
C ALA A 193 -5.14 11.63 -3.50
N ILE A 194 -4.49 12.17 -4.53
CA ILE A 194 -3.02 12.21 -4.62
C ILE A 194 -2.57 13.41 -5.46
N ASP A 195 -1.59 14.17 -4.98
CA ASP A 195 -0.99 15.29 -5.71
C ASP A 195 0.34 14.92 -6.39
N PHE A 196 1.08 13.96 -5.81
CA PHE A 196 2.32 13.41 -6.37
C PHE A 196 2.50 11.95 -5.97
N VAL A 197 3.24 11.20 -6.79
CA VAL A 197 3.66 9.82 -6.50
C VAL A 197 5.18 9.80 -6.32
N GLY A 198 5.64 9.36 -5.16
CA GLY A 198 7.04 9.01 -4.94
C GLY A 198 7.29 7.58 -5.40
N ILE A 199 8.37 7.33 -6.14
CA ILE A 199 8.76 5.99 -6.58
C ILE A 199 10.07 5.62 -5.88
N ASN A 200 10.01 4.64 -5.00
CA ASN A 200 11.19 4.05 -4.40
C ASN A 200 11.67 2.91 -5.31
N HIS A 201 12.80 3.13 -5.97
CA HIS A 201 13.33 2.21 -6.97
C HIS A 201 14.78 1.85 -6.67
N TYR A 202 15.07 0.55 -6.66
CA TYR A 202 16.39 0.02 -6.35
C TYR A 202 16.94 -0.89 -7.44
N THR A 203 16.08 -1.68 -8.09
CA THR A 203 16.51 -2.69 -9.06
C THR A 203 15.42 -2.99 -10.09
N SER A 204 15.82 -3.70 -11.14
CA SER A 204 14.93 -4.25 -12.16
C SER A 204 15.02 -5.77 -12.19
N VAL A 205 13.95 -6.44 -12.60
CA VAL A 205 13.86 -7.90 -12.62
C VAL A 205 13.36 -8.42 -13.97
N TYR A 206 13.76 -9.64 -14.33
CA TYR A 206 13.14 -10.38 -15.42
C TYR A 206 11.98 -11.23 -14.89
N VAL A 207 10.82 -11.12 -15.52
CA VAL A 207 9.58 -11.82 -15.14
C VAL A 207 9.24 -12.87 -16.19
N SER A 208 9.01 -14.10 -15.74
CA SER A 208 8.49 -15.19 -16.59
C SER A 208 7.11 -15.64 -16.11
N ASP A 209 6.31 -16.21 -17.01
CA ASP A 209 5.04 -16.88 -16.69
C ASP A 209 5.34 -18.22 -16.01
N GLY A 210 5.77 -18.14 -14.74
CA GLY A 210 6.03 -19.30 -13.90
C GLY A 210 4.75 -20.10 -13.60
N LYS A 211 4.93 -21.38 -13.25
CA LYS A 211 3.85 -22.22 -12.70
C LYS A 211 3.87 -22.15 -11.18
N SER A 212 2.72 -21.94 -10.55
CA SER A 212 2.62 -22.17 -9.10
C SER A 212 2.72 -23.67 -8.82
N GLY A 213 3.64 -24.07 -7.95
CA GLY A 213 3.63 -25.41 -7.37
C GLY A 213 2.69 -25.54 -6.16
N ALA A 214 1.98 -24.46 -5.80
CA ALA A 214 1.11 -24.42 -4.63
C ALA A 214 -0.20 -25.18 -4.89
N ASP A 215 -0.77 -25.76 -3.83
CA ASP A 215 -2.13 -26.29 -3.82
C ASP A 215 -3.09 -25.18 -4.29
N ALA A 216 -3.96 -25.50 -5.26
CA ALA A 216 -4.91 -24.54 -5.82
C ALA A 216 -5.86 -23.94 -4.76
N SER A 217 -5.99 -24.58 -3.60
CA SER A 217 -6.89 -24.16 -2.53
C SER A 217 -6.31 -23.13 -1.54
N LEU A 218 -4.98 -22.99 -1.45
CA LEU A 218 -4.34 -22.11 -0.46
C LEU A 218 -3.26 -21.22 -1.12
N ARG A 219 -3.50 -19.90 -1.16
CA ARG A 219 -2.68 -18.92 -1.89
C ARG A 219 -2.45 -17.65 -1.06
N ASP A 220 -1.19 -17.24 -0.95
CA ASP A 220 -0.78 -15.93 -0.47
C ASP A 220 -0.75 -14.90 -1.61
N TYR A 221 -0.35 -13.67 -1.28
CA TYR A 221 -0.19 -12.59 -2.25
C TYR A 221 0.76 -12.99 -3.40
N ASN A 222 1.90 -13.63 -3.09
CA ASN A 222 2.88 -14.02 -4.12
C ASN A 222 2.33 -15.10 -5.05
N ALA A 223 1.63 -16.09 -4.51
CA ALA A 223 0.95 -17.10 -5.30
C ALA A 223 -0.09 -16.46 -6.22
N ASP A 224 -0.77 -15.39 -5.83
CA ASP A 224 -1.76 -14.75 -6.69
C ASP A 224 -1.17 -14.07 -7.92
N ILE A 225 0.06 -13.54 -7.86
CA ILE A 225 0.75 -12.96 -9.02
C ILE A 225 0.96 -13.99 -10.13
N VAL A 226 1.33 -15.22 -9.75
CA VAL A 226 1.70 -16.28 -10.69
C VAL A 226 0.48 -16.92 -11.37
N LYS A 227 0.72 -17.68 -12.44
CA LYS A 227 -0.32 -18.37 -13.19
C LYS A 227 -0.96 -19.49 -12.35
N GLU A 228 -2.24 -19.73 -12.61
CA GLU A 228 -2.94 -20.97 -12.25
C GLU A 228 -2.49 -22.13 -13.15
#